data_AF-A0A2E6TYN3-F1
#
_entry.id   AF-A0A2E6TYN3-F1
#
_cell.length_a   1.000
_cell.length_b   1.000
_cell.length_c   1.000
_cell.angle_alpha   90.00
_cell.angle_beta   90.00
_cell.angle_gamma   90.00
#
_symmetry.space_group_name_H-M   'P 1'
#
loop_
_entity.id
_entity.type
_entity.pdbx_description
1 polymer ?
#
loop_
_entity_poly.entity_id
_entity_poly.type
_entity_poly.pdbx_seq_one_letter_code
_entity_poly.pdbx_strand_id
1 'polypeptide(L)'
;MPLYTFEHPETGEHQDVLFGMNDDKSYVDSEGTSWIRVWHSPQATVDANIDPFSSSQYLEKTNTRGTMGDLQERSRELSEKRASKLGYDPIKKKYFEEYSKKRNGIKHHLDT
;
A
#
# COMPACT_ATOMS: atom_id res chain seq x y z
N MET A 1 13.17 25.77 -1.76
CA MET A 1 11.97 26.54 -1.36
C MET A 1 10.90 25.55 -0.96
N PRO A 2 10.80 25.19 0.32
CA PRO A 2 9.70 24.37 0.82
C PRO A 2 8.36 25.15 0.84
N LEU A 3 7.28 24.46 0.50
CA LEU A 3 5.91 24.92 0.66
C LEU A 3 5.39 24.46 2.02
N TYR A 4 4.79 25.38 2.79
CA TYR A 4 4.19 25.06 4.08
C TYR A 4 2.75 25.54 4.13
N THR A 5 1.87 24.68 4.63
CA THR A 5 0.46 24.98 4.86
C THR A 5 0.27 25.47 6.29
N PHE A 6 -0.38 26.63 6.44
CA PHE A 6 -0.75 27.23 7.71
C PHE A 6 -2.28 27.29 7.83
N GLU A 7 -2.80 27.21 9.04
CA GLU A 7 -4.22 27.31 9.37
C GLU A 7 -4.46 28.50 10.30
N HIS A 8 -5.48 29.31 9.98
CA HIS A 8 -5.91 30.41 10.83
C HIS A 8 -6.65 29.86 12.06
N PRO A 9 -6.24 30.23 13.29
CA PRO A 9 -6.75 29.61 14.51
C PRO A 9 -8.24 29.83 14.77
N GLU A 10 -8.84 30.90 14.22
CA GLU A 10 -10.24 31.25 14.49
C GLU A 10 -11.19 30.90 13.34
N THR A 11 -10.70 30.89 12.10
CA THR A 11 -11.53 30.72 10.89
C THR A 11 -11.33 29.35 10.25
N GLY A 12 -10.23 28.64 10.57
CA GLY A 12 -9.88 27.36 9.96
C GLY A 12 -9.48 27.48 8.49
N GLU A 13 -9.21 28.69 8.00
CA GLU A 13 -8.75 28.89 6.62
C GLU A 13 -7.31 28.39 6.47
N HIS A 14 -7.03 27.74 5.34
CA HIS A 14 -5.71 27.23 5.01
C HIS A 14 -5.02 28.11 3.97
N GLN A 15 -3.75 28.43 4.21
CA GLN A 15 -2.92 29.16 3.27
C GLN A 15 -1.56 28.49 3.08
N ASP A 16 -1.14 28.37 1.82
CA ASP A 16 0.15 27.83 1.45
C ASP A 16 1.16 28.94 1.24
N VAL A 17 2.23 28.94 2.02
CA VAL A 17 3.29 29.94 1.99
C VAL A 17 4.62 29.30 1.60
N LEU A 18 5.28 29.91 0.60
CA LEU A 18 6.62 29.53 0.15
C LEU A 18 7.67 30.19 1.03
N PHE A 19 8.52 29.39 1.66
CA PHE A 19 9.65 29.90 2.45
C PHE A 19 10.98 29.65 1.75
N GLY A 20 11.94 30.55 1.99
CA GLY A 20 13.35 30.30 1.71
C GLY A 20 13.91 29.18 2.58
N MET A 21 15.09 28.66 2.21
CA MET A 21 15.71 27.54 2.95
C MET A 21 16.10 27.95 4.39
N ASN A 22 16.55 29.20 4.55
CA ASN A 22 17.09 29.74 5.79
C ASN A 22 16.11 30.64 6.56
N ASP A 23 14.88 30.78 6.07
CA ASP A 23 13.90 31.67 6.68
C ASP A 23 13.21 31.00 7.87
N ASP A 24 12.85 31.82 8.86
CA ASP A 24 12.01 31.42 9.98
C ASP A 24 10.60 31.10 9.48
N LYS A 25 10.12 29.91 9.82
CA LYS A 25 8.88 29.31 9.29
C LYS A 25 7.68 29.72 10.14
N SER A 26 7.53 31.03 10.38
CA SER A 26 6.40 31.63 11.08
C SER A 26 5.63 32.53 10.12
N TYR A 27 4.30 32.47 10.19
CA TYR A 27 3.41 33.32 9.41
C TYR A 27 2.51 34.12 10.36
N VAL A 28 2.54 35.44 10.22
CA VAL A 28 1.71 36.39 10.97
C VAL A 28 0.99 37.24 9.94
N ASP A 29 -0.34 37.34 10.06
CA ASP A 29 -1.14 38.16 9.15
C ASP A 29 -0.96 39.66 9.46
N SER A 30 -1.43 40.48 8.54
CA SER A 30 -1.59 41.93 8.65
C SER A 30 -2.31 42.41 9.92
N GLU A 31 -3.15 41.56 10.54
CA GLU A 31 -3.85 41.83 11.79
C GLU A 31 -3.05 41.42 13.05
N GLY A 32 -1.86 40.84 12.90
CA GLY A 32 -1.00 40.41 14.01
C GLY A 32 -1.29 38.99 14.53
N THR A 33 -2.23 38.26 13.92
CA THR A 33 -2.56 36.89 14.31
C THR A 33 -1.51 35.90 13.80
N SER A 34 -0.97 35.07 14.70
CA SER A 34 -0.04 33.99 14.35
C SER A 34 -0.77 32.75 13.88
N TRP A 35 -0.43 32.26 12.69
CA TRP A 35 -1.07 31.07 12.12
C TRP A 35 -0.38 29.78 12.57
N ILE A 36 -1.15 28.70 12.69
CA ILE A 36 -0.66 27.40 13.15
C ILE A 36 -0.19 26.60 11.94
N ARG A 37 1.03 26.06 12.00
CA ARG A 37 1.53 25.19 10.93
C ARG A 37 0.82 23.84 10.94
N VAL A 38 0.28 23.45 9.80
CA VAL A 38 -0.34 22.14 9.61
C VAL A 38 0.71 21.12 9.19
N TRP A 39 0.71 19.97 9.86
CA TRP A 39 1.56 18.83 9.51
C TRP A 39 0.71 17.76 8.85
N HIS A 40 0.75 17.69 7.52
CA HIS A 40 0.11 16.60 6.81
C HIS A 40 0.93 15.32 7.01
N SER A 41 0.27 14.25 7.48
CA SER A 41 0.86 12.92 7.41
C SER A 41 1.01 12.57 5.93
N PRO A 42 2.22 12.24 5.44
CA PRO A 42 2.36 11.78 4.08
C PRO A 42 1.52 10.50 3.92
N GLN A 43 0.49 10.54 3.07
CA GLN A 43 -0.23 9.34 2.64
C GLN A 43 0.64 8.56 1.62
N ALA A 44 1.88 8.28 2.01
CA ALA A 44 2.83 7.54 1.18
C ALA A 44 2.54 6.04 1.33
N THR A 45 1.88 5.46 0.34
CA THR A 45 1.78 4.01 0.23
C THR A 45 3.09 3.47 -0.34
N VAL A 46 4.01 3.01 0.51
CA VAL A 46 5.20 2.28 0.07
C VAL A 46 4.77 0.83 -0.20
N ASP A 47 4.96 0.35 -1.45
CA ASP A 47 4.79 -1.06 -1.83
C ASP A 47 3.38 -1.68 -1.69
N ALA A 48 2.31 -0.88 -1.77
CA ALA A 48 0.94 -1.39 -1.59
C ALA A 48 0.48 -2.40 -2.68
N ASN A 49 1.04 -2.33 -3.89
CA ASN A 49 0.56 -3.10 -5.04
C ASN A 49 1.60 -4.11 -5.51
N ILE A 50 1.34 -5.39 -5.24
CA ILE A 50 2.03 -6.52 -5.87
C ILE A 50 1.28 -6.86 -7.15
N ASP A 51 2.01 -7.03 -8.26
CA ASP A 51 1.45 -7.64 -9.47
C ASP A 51 1.02 -9.09 -9.14
N PRO A 52 -0.28 -9.43 -9.23
CA PRO A 52 -0.77 -10.75 -8.89
C PRO A 52 -0.15 -11.89 -9.73
N PHE A 53 0.45 -11.60 -10.88
CA PHE A 53 1.07 -12.59 -11.75
C PHE A 53 2.59 -12.72 -11.58
N SER A 54 3.22 -11.81 -10.82
CA SER A 54 4.67 -11.79 -10.66
C SER A 54 5.12 -12.62 -9.46
N SER A 55 5.79 -13.75 -9.73
CA SER A 55 6.38 -14.58 -8.68
C SER A 55 7.58 -13.93 -7.99
N SER A 56 8.34 -13.09 -8.71
CA SER A 56 9.50 -12.39 -8.14
C SER A 56 9.08 -11.33 -7.13
N GLN A 57 8.07 -10.52 -7.46
CA GLN A 57 7.54 -9.53 -6.52
C GLN A 57 6.92 -10.18 -5.29
N TYR A 58 6.24 -11.33 -5.46
CA TYR A 58 5.73 -12.08 -4.33
C TYR A 58 6.85 -12.48 -3.37
N LEU A 59 7.94 -13.07 -3.88
CA LEU A 59 9.09 -13.46 -3.06
C LEU A 59 9.74 -12.27 -2.35
N GLU A 60 9.99 -11.18 -3.07
CA GLU A 60 10.61 -9.98 -2.50
C GLU A 60 9.79 -9.41 -1.32
N LYS A 61 8.47 -9.28 -1.49
CA LYS A 61 7.59 -8.70 -0.47
C LYS A 61 7.31 -9.66 0.69
N THR A 62 7.41 -10.97 0.46
CA THR A 62 7.21 -11.99 1.50
C THR A 62 8.49 -12.40 2.22
N ASN A 63 9.65 -11.95 1.76
CA ASN A 63 10.96 -12.20 2.37
C ASN A 63 11.22 -11.36 3.64
N THR A 64 10.21 -10.68 4.16
CA THR A 64 10.28 -9.89 5.40
C THR A 64 9.87 -10.75 6.61
N ARG A 65 10.14 -10.27 7.83
CA ARG A 65 9.72 -10.98 9.05
C ARG A 65 8.19 -11.09 9.09
N GLY A 66 7.68 -12.32 9.00
CA GLY A 66 6.27 -12.66 9.11
C GLY A 66 6.06 -14.11 9.52
N THR A 67 4.83 -14.46 9.85
CA THR A 67 4.42 -15.83 10.19
C THR A 67 4.04 -16.58 8.91
N MET A 68 4.10 -17.92 8.94
CA MET A 68 3.57 -18.74 7.84
C MET A 68 2.09 -18.45 7.52
N GLY A 69 1.30 -18.02 8.52
CA GLY A 69 -0.08 -17.57 8.33
C GLY A 69 -0.17 -16.32 7.44
N ASP A 70 0.71 -15.35 7.65
CA ASP A 70 0.74 -14.11 6.87
C ASP A 70 1.07 -14.38 5.39
N LEU A 71 1.93 -15.37 5.13
CA LEU A 71 2.24 -15.84 3.78
C LEU A 71 1.04 -16.48 3.08
N GLN A 72 0.29 -17.30 3.82
CA GLN A 72 -0.92 -17.94 3.30
C GLN A 72 -2.03 -16.93 3.02
N GLU A 73 -2.20 -15.95 3.92
CA GLU A 73 -3.13 -14.84 3.74
C GLU A 73 -2.78 -14.02 2.50
N ARG A 74 -1.51 -13.64 2.35
CA ARG A 74 -1.01 -12.92 1.17
C ARG A 74 -1.24 -13.71 -0.13
N SER A 75 -1.01 -15.02 -0.09
CA SER A 75 -1.27 -15.92 -1.23
C SER A 75 -2.75 -15.96 -1.59
N ARG A 76 -3.64 -15.96 -0.59
CA ARG A 76 -5.10 -15.93 -0.79
C ARG A 76 -5.55 -14.62 -1.42
N GLU A 77 -5.11 -13.47 -0.89
CA GLU A 77 -5.42 -12.15 -1.45
C GLU A 77 -5.02 -12.04 -2.93
N LEU A 78 -3.82 -12.52 -3.29
CA LEU A 78 -3.36 -12.49 -4.68
C LEU A 78 -4.15 -13.46 -5.57
N SER A 79 -4.58 -14.61 -5.03
CA SER A 79 -5.46 -15.55 -5.73
C SER A 79 -6.81 -14.90 -6.05
N GLU A 80 -7.41 -14.21 -5.08
CA GLU A 80 -8.64 -13.45 -5.26
C GLU A 80 -8.47 -12.32 -6.28
N LYS A 81 -7.37 -11.56 -6.24
CA LYS A 81 -7.07 -10.53 -7.26
C LYS A 81 -6.94 -11.10 -8.66
N ARG A 82 -6.36 -12.29 -8.83
CA ARG A 82 -6.28 -12.98 -10.14
C ARG A 82 -7.68 -13.44 -10.59
N ALA A 83 -8.45 -14.04 -9.70
CA ALA A 83 -9.82 -14.46 -9.97
C ALA A 83 -10.73 -13.28 -10.34
N SER A 84 -10.62 -12.14 -9.66
CA SER A 84 -11.37 -10.92 -9.99
C SER A 84 -11.01 -10.35 -11.37
N LYS A 85 -9.75 -10.53 -11.82
CA LYS A 85 -9.30 -10.04 -13.13
C LYS A 85 -9.63 -10.98 -14.29
N LEU A 86 -9.51 -12.30 -14.09
CA LEU A 86 -9.60 -13.31 -15.15
C LEU A 86 -10.82 -14.24 -15.02
N GLY A 87 -11.59 -14.14 -13.94
CA GLY A 87 -12.64 -15.09 -13.55
C GLY A 87 -12.12 -16.37 -12.89
N TYR A 88 -10.80 -16.63 -12.95
CA TYR A 88 -10.16 -17.79 -12.34
C TYR A 88 -8.70 -17.50 -11.99
N ASP A 89 -8.10 -18.33 -11.12
CA ASP A 89 -6.68 -18.25 -10.79
C ASP A 89 -5.85 -19.31 -11.58
N PRO A 90 -5.04 -18.90 -12.58
CA PRO A 90 -4.22 -19.83 -13.36
C PRO A 90 -3.12 -20.51 -12.53
N ILE A 91 -2.59 -19.84 -11.49
CA ILE A 91 -1.54 -20.38 -10.63
C ILE A 91 -2.12 -21.49 -9.74
N LYS A 92 -3.30 -21.26 -9.16
CA LYS A 92 -4.02 -22.25 -8.35
C LYS A 92 -4.39 -23.48 -9.17
N LYS A 93 -4.87 -23.29 -10.40
CA LYS A 93 -5.18 -24.41 -11.31
C LYS A 93 -3.93 -25.25 -11.61
N LYS A 94 -2.82 -24.61 -11.97
CA LYS A 94 -1.54 -25.29 -12.21
C LYS A 94 -1.07 -26.08 -10.98
N TYR A 95 -1.21 -25.52 -9.78
CA TYR A 95 -0.88 -26.20 -8.53
C TYR A 95 -1.69 -27.50 -8.34
N PHE A 96 -3.00 -27.47 -8.57
CA PHE A 96 -3.82 -28.68 -8.46
C PHE A 96 -3.53 -29.72 -9.53
N GLU A 97 -3.27 -29.29 -10.78
CA GLU A 97 -2.84 -30.19 -11.85
C GLU A 97 -1.50 -30.89 -11.51
N GLU A 98 -0.52 -30.14 -10.99
CA GLU A 98 0.76 -30.71 -10.55
C GLU A 98 0.61 -31.63 -9.35
N TYR A 99 -0.25 -31.29 -8.40
CA TYR A 99 -0.56 -32.15 -7.25
C TYR A 99 -1.12 -33.49 -7.71
N SER A 100 -2.13 -33.46 -8.59
CA SER A 100 -2.74 -34.66 -9.15
C SER A 100 -1.74 -35.50 -9.93
N LYS A 101 -0.90 -34.88 -10.78
CA LYS A 101 0.18 -35.57 -11.51
C LYS A 101 1.15 -36.28 -10.57
N LYS A 102 1.56 -35.64 -9.47
CA LYS A 102 2.51 -36.22 -8.49
C LYS A 102 1.88 -37.32 -7.62
N ARG A 103 0.56 -37.33 -7.48
CA ARG A 103 -0.20 -38.24 -6.60
C ARG A 103 -1.03 -39.24 -7.39
N ASN A 104 -0.61 -39.62 -8.60
CA ASN A 104 -1.27 -40.61 -9.45
C ASN A 104 -2.77 -40.34 -9.69
N GLY A 105 -3.14 -39.07 -9.90
CA GLY A 105 -4.51 -38.68 -10.19
C GLY A 105 -5.35 -38.29 -8.96
N ILE A 106 -4.80 -38.39 -7.75
CA ILE A 106 -5.51 -37.97 -6.53
C ILE A 106 -5.69 -36.45 -6.53
N LYS A 107 -6.94 -35.99 -6.45
CA LYS A 107 -7.27 -34.56 -6.36
C LYS A 107 -6.90 -33.98 -5.01
N HIS A 108 -6.59 -32.68 -4.99
CA HIS A 108 -6.34 -31.97 -3.75
C HIS A 108 -7.66 -31.79 -2.98
N HIS A 109 -7.65 -31.86 -1.66
CA HIS A 109 -8.87 -31.67 -0.84
C HIS A 109 -9.54 -30.30 -0.99
N LEU A 110 -8.80 -29.31 -1.51
CA LEU A 110 -9.29 -27.95 -1.84
C LEU A 110 -9.59 -27.76 -3.33
N ASP A 111 -9.48 -28.83 -4.13
CA ASP A 111 -9.85 -28.88 -5.54
C ASP A 111 -11.28 -29.44 -5.65
N THR A 112 -12.25 -28.62 -5.24
CA THR A 112 -13.70 -28.89 -5.29
C THR A 112 -14.35 -28.22 -6.49
#